data_AF-A0A969DUY1-F1
#
_entry.id   AF-A0A969DUY1-F1
#
_cell.length_a   1.000
_cell.length_b   1.000
_cell.length_c   1.000
_cell.angle_alpha   90.00
_cell.angle_beta   90.00
_cell.angle_gamma   90.00
#
_symmetry.space_group_name_H-M   'P 1'
#
loop_
_entity.id
_entity.type
_entity.pdbx_description
1 polymer ?
#
loop_
_entity_poly.entity_id
_entity_poly.type
_entity_poly.pdbx_seq_one_letter_code
_entity_poly.pdbx_strand_id
1 'polypeptide(L)'
;MFSALAQRFTPPQANARSLSILDRFRSLRLLRWKYRLSGWKAQGKPLAELPPADQQLVKTLQRQGGAQTSLAALGLPLTPDLFQAAQTLAGQLPSSAAHSNSHLGHCIHGDAATIVQRYPEILLWGLQERLLDIVENYMQLPVAYLGVDLRKDIPNGEQVGTRFWHTDGEDVCVVKIAVYLNDVGQAQGPFEYISKTEFNASYRYLSPTYLSKNLRRPCVTISICPKLCLASAGQAVLAQAVR
;
A
#
# COMPACT_ATOMS: atom_id res chain seq x y z
N MET A 1 48.05 -12.04 -1.10
CA MET A 1 46.87 -12.30 -0.25
C MET A 1 45.62 -11.56 -0.76
N PHE A 2 45.38 -11.54 -2.08
CA PHE A 2 44.17 -10.99 -2.71
C PHE A 2 44.00 -11.63 -4.09
N SER A 3 43.47 -12.86 -4.14
CA SER A 3 42.96 -13.50 -5.36
C SER A 3 42.28 -14.81 -5.00
N ALA A 4 41.00 -14.74 -4.64
CA ALA A 4 40.02 -15.84 -4.66
C ALA A 4 38.73 -15.31 -4.02
N LEU A 5 37.72 -15.01 -4.85
CA LEU A 5 36.26 -14.95 -4.54
C LEU A 5 35.46 -14.20 -5.63
N ALA A 6 36.00 -14.08 -6.85
CA ALA A 6 35.24 -13.66 -8.02
C ALA A 6 34.86 -14.88 -8.85
N GLN A 7 33.93 -15.71 -8.36
CA GLN A 7 33.21 -16.66 -9.21
C GLN A 7 31.97 -17.23 -8.50
N ARG A 8 30.84 -17.19 -9.24
CA ARG A 8 29.49 -17.69 -8.93
C ARG A 8 28.51 -16.70 -8.29
N PHE A 9 28.30 -15.58 -8.98
CA PHE A 9 26.94 -15.10 -9.24
C PHE A 9 26.71 -15.15 -10.75
N THR A 10 26.24 -16.30 -11.25
CA THR A 10 25.57 -16.33 -12.55
C THR A 10 24.19 -15.72 -12.33
N PRO A 11 23.87 -14.54 -12.89
CA PRO A 11 22.52 -14.00 -12.80
C PRO A 11 21.55 -15.02 -13.43
N PRO A 12 20.37 -15.27 -12.84
CA PRO A 12 19.36 -16.08 -13.49
C PRO A 12 19.04 -15.44 -14.85
N GLN A 13 18.88 -16.27 -15.89
CA GLN A 13 18.50 -15.80 -17.22
C GLN A 13 17.21 -15.00 -17.11
N ALA A 14 17.34 -13.68 -17.22
CA ALA A 14 16.22 -12.75 -17.31
C ALA A 14 15.42 -13.10 -18.57
N ASN A 15 14.14 -13.43 -18.43
CA ASN A 15 13.30 -13.72 -19.58
C ASN A 15 13.12 -12.45 -20.44
N ALA A 16 12.79 -12.60 -21.72
CA ALA A 16 12.62 -11.47 -22.65
C ALA A 16 11.56 -10.44 -22.19
N ARG A 17 10.57 -10.84 -21.37
CA ARG A 17 9.57 -9.92 -20.79
C ARG A 17 10.20 -8.98 -19.75
N SER A 18 11.07 -9.50 -18.88
CA SER A 18 11.74 -8.73 -17.81
C SER A 18 12.72 -7.67 -18.33
N LEU A 19 13.38 -7.93 -19.46
CA LEU A 19 14.25 -6.96 -20.15
C LEU A 19 13.43 -5.79 -20.74
N SER A 20 12.29 -6.07 -21.37
CA SER A 20 11.40 -5.02 -21.90
C SER A 20 10.79 -4.12 -20.82
N ILE A 21 10.62 -4.67 -19.61
CA ILE A 21 10.10 -3.97 -18.44
C ILE A 21 11.18 -3.12 -17.78
N LEU A 22 12.42 -3.61 -17.69
CA LEU A 22 13.57 -2.86 -17.16
C LEU A 22 13.93 -1.64 -18.03
N ASP A 23 13.78 -1.76 -19.36
CA ASP A 23 13.91 -0.61 -20.26
C ASP A 23 12.81 0.44 -20.04
N ARG A 24 11.56 0.01 -19.78
CA ARG A 24 10.49 0.92 -19.32
C ARG A 24 10.82 1.56 -17.97
N PHE A 25 11.41 0.81 -17.03
CA PHE A 25 11.82 1.30 -15.71
C PHE A 25 12.89 2.41 -15.78
N ARG A 26 13.90 2.28 -16.65
CA ARG A 26 14.99 3.25 -16.80
C ARG A 26 14.50 4.60 -17.33
N SER A 27 13.53 4.59 -18.24
CA SER A 27 12.92 5.81 -18.79
C SER A 27 11.94 6.52 -17.84
N LEU A 28 11.31 5.80 -16.90
CA LEU A 28 10.15 6.33 -16.16
C LEU A 28 10.46 6.90 -14.76
N ARG A 29 11.55 6.48 -14.09
CA ARG A 29 11.72 6.72 -12.64
C ARG A 29 12.29 8.07 -12.22
N LEU A 30 13.52 8.39 -12.61
CA LEU A 30 14.23 9.56 -12.07
C LEU A 30 14.05 10.81 -12.93
N LEU A 31 13.90 10.63 -14.24
CA LEU A 31 13.60 11.73 -15.14
C LEU A 31 12.23 12.29 -14.78
N ARG A 32 11.13 11.53 -14.85
CA ARG A 32 9.79 12.09 -14.62
C ARG A 32 9.55 12.69 -13.23
N TRP A 33 10.07 12.12 -12.14
CA TRP A 33 9.97 12.75 -10.82
C TRP A 33 10.77 14.06 -10.76
N LYS A 34 12.00 14.08 -11.27
CA LYS A 34 12.78 15.33 -11.41
C LYS A 34 12.06 16.34 -12.31
N TYR A 35 11.46 15.92 -13.42
CA TYR A 35 10.68 16.78 -14.31
C TYR A 35 9.40 17.32 -13.65
N ARG A 36 8.67 16.51 -12.86
CA ARG A 36 7.50 16.98 -12.08
C ARG A 36 7.94 17.98 -11.03
N LEU A 37 8.97 17.68 -10.23
CA LEU A 37 9.50 18.63 -9.24
C LEU A 37 10.05 19.90 -9.88
N SER A 38 10.80 19.79 -10.97
CA SER A 38 11.38 20.92 -11.70
C SER A 38 10.29 21.78 -12.31
N GLY A 39 9.24 21.19 -12.91
CA GLY A 39 8.09 21.93 -13.44
C GLY A 39 7.28 22.62 -12.34
N TRP A 40 7.12 21.97 -11.18
CA TRP A 40 6.46 22.57 -10.02
C TRP A 40 7.27 23.75 -9.46
N LYS A 41 8.58 23.59 -9.28
CA LYS A 41 9.48 24.64 -8.76
C LYS A 41 9.71 25.80 -9.74
N ALA A 42 9.76 25.53 -11.05
CA ALA A 42 10.08 26.54 -12.05
C ALA A 42 8.85 27.32 -12.54
N GLN A 43 7.65 26.74 -12.49
CA GLN A 43 6.47 27.28 -13.19
C GLN A 43 5.17 27.22 -12.38
N GLY A 44 5.17 26.70 -11.14
CA GLY A 44 3.93 26.55 -10.35
C GLY A 44 2.88 25.71 -11.08
N LYS A 45 3.32 24.70 -11.85
CA LYS A 45 2.44 23.95 -12.76
C LYS A 45 1.24 23.39 -12.00
N PRO A 46 -0.01 23.69 -12.43
CA PRO A 46 -1.20 23.20 -11.75
C PRO A 46 -1.22 21.67 -11.76
N LEU A 47 -1.77 21.09 -10.69
CA LEU A 47 -2.02 19.66 -10.59
C LEU A 47 -2.88 19.20 -11.77
N ALA A 48 -2.72 17.93 -12.17
CA ALA A 48 -3.54 17.35 -13.23
C ALA A 48 -5.03 17.43 -12.85
N GLU A 49 -5.86 17.83 -13.81
CA GLU A 49 -7.31 17.82 -13.63
C GLU A 49 -7.80 16.38 -13.57
N LEU A 50 -8.51 16.03 -12.50
CA LEU A 50 -9.01 14.68 -12.29
C LEU A 50 -10.41 14.51 -12.88
N PRO A 51 -10.73 13.33 -13.44
CA PRO A 51 -12.11 12.95 -13.75
C PRO A 51 -13.03 13.03 -12.51
N PRO A 52 -14.35 13.23 -12.66
CA PRO A 52 -15.27 13.37 -11.53
C PRO A 52 -15.21 12.21 -10.51
N ALA A 53 -15.03 10.97 -10.98
CA ALA A 53 -14.89 9.81 -10.12
C ALA A 53 -13.65 9.90 -9.21
N ASP A 54 -12.51 10.33 -9.78
CA ASP A 54 -11.25 10.48 -9.06
C ASP A 54 -11.29 11.69 -8.11
N GLN A 55 -11.94 12.78 -8.51
CA GLN A 55 -12.20 13.92 -7.60
C GLN A 55 -13.03 13.50 -6.39
N GLN A 56 -14.04 12.65 -6.59
CA GLN A 56 -14.86 12.15 -5.50
C GLN A 56 -14.07 11.23 -4.55
N LEU A 57 -13.15 10.43 -5.10
CA LEU A 57 -12.22 9.62 -4.31
C LEU A 57 -11.32 10.51 -3.45
N VAL A 58 -10.72 11.55 -4.04
CA VAL A 58 -9.89 12.53 -3.32
C VAL A 58 -10.69 13.26 -2.22
N LYS A 59 -11.89 13.75 -2.52
CA LYS A 59 -12.76 14.41 -1.52
C LYS A 59 -13.11 13.48 -0.36
N THR A 60 -13.37 12.21 -0.65
CA THR A 60 -13.65 11.20 0.39
C THR A 60 -12.42 10.98 1.27
N LEU A 61 -11.24 10.81 0.66
CA LEU A 61 -9.98 10.64 1.39
C LEU A 61 -9.63 11.88 2.24
N GLN A 62 -9.85 13.09 1.73
CA GLN A 62 -9.65 14.34 2.48
C GLN A 62 -10.58 14.45 3.70
N ARG A 63 -11.85 14.08 3.51
CA ARG A 63 -12.87 14.17 4.56
C ARG A 63 -12.72 13.06 5.61
N GLN A 64 -12.33 11.85 5.22
CA GLN A 64 -12.42 10.67 6.09
C GLN A 64 -11.07 10.09 6.49
N GLY A 65 -9.97 10.43 5.80
CA GLY A 65 -8.67 9.78 5.99
C GLY A 65 -8.55 8.38 5.36
N GLY A 66 -9.66 7.81 4.88
CA GLY A 66 -9.70 6.56 4.12
C GLY A 66 -10.80 6.58 3.07
N ALA A 67 -10.57 5.92 1.92
CA ALA A 67 -11.53 5.81 0.83
C ALA A 67 -11.43 4.45 0.13
N GLN A 68 -12.56 3.72 0.03
CA GLN A 68 -12.65 2.46 -0.68
C GLN A 68 -12.99 2.66 -2.16
N THR A 69 -12.44 1.81 -3.01
CA THR A 69 -12.65 1.78 -4.46
C THR A 69 -12.45 0.35 -5.00
N SER A 70 -12.46 0.18 -6.32
CA SER A 70 -12.08 -1.08 -6.96
C SER A 70 -11.02 -0.87 -8.03
N LEU A 71 -10.25 -1.91 -8.31
CA LEU A 71 -9.29 -1.92 -9.42
C LEU A 71 -9.99 -1.65 -10.77
N ALA A 72 -11.23 -2.11 -10.92
CA ALA A 72 -12.06 -1.83 -12.09
C ALA A 72 -12.42 -0.34 -12.20
N ALA A 73 -12.82 0.31 -11.10
CA ALA A 73 -13.14 1.74 -11.09
C ALA A 73 -11.89 2.61 -11.30
N LEU A 74 -10.74 2.18 -10.79
CA LEU A 74 -9.45 2.81 -11.06
C LEU A 74 -9.04 2.66 -12.53
N GLY A 75 -9.53 1.64 -13.24
CA GLY A 75 -9.40 1.49 -14.70
C GLY A 75 -7.97 1.60 -15.22
N LEU A 76 -6.98 1.20 -14.43
CA LEU A 76 -5.57 1.36 -14.77
C LEU A 76 -5.12 0.27 -15.74
N PRO A 77 -4.38 0.59 -16.82
CA PRO A 77 -3.97 -0.39 -17.82
C PRO A 77 -3.26 -1.64 -17.27
N LEU A 78 -2.41 -1.51 -16.26
CA LEU A 78 -1.67 -2.64 -15.67
C LEU A 78 -2.46 -3.40 -14.60
N THR A 79 -3.74 -3.07 -14.37
CA THR A 79 -4.56 -3.73 -13.34
C THR A 79 -4.66 -5.25 -13.52
N PRO A 80 -4.94 -5.80 -14.73
CA PRO A 80 -5.03 -7.25 -14.90
C PRO A 80 -3.71 -7.96 -14.58
N ASP A 81 -2.59 -7.40 -15.08
CA ASP A 81 -1.25 -7.94 -14.86
C ASP A 81 -0.86 -7.90 -13.37
N LEU A 82 -1.06 -6.76 -12.70
CA LEU A 82 -0.88 -6.62 -11.25
C LEU A 82 -1.62 -7.74 -10.52
N PHE A 83 -2.92 -7.87 -10.79
CA PHE A 83 -3.79 -8.70 -9.97
C PHE A 83 -3.44 -10.18 -10.13
N GLN A 84 -3.22 -10.62 -11.38
CA GLN A 84 -2.77 -11.97 -11.68
C GLN A 84 -1.41 -12.29 -11.02
N ALA A 85 -0.45 -11.38 -11.13
CA ALA A 85 0.88 -11.53 -10.55
C ALA A 85 0.83 -11.61 -9.02
N ALA A 86 0.08 -10.71 -8.40
CA ALA A 86 -0.09 -10.66 -6.96
C ALA A 86 -0.80 -11.91 -6.43
N GLN A 87 -1.84 -12.41 -7.10
CA GLN A 87 -2.49 -13.67 -6.74
C GLN A 87 -1.54 -14.87 -6.88
N THR A 88 -0.76 -14.91 -7.96
CA THR A 88 0.23 -15.97 -8.19
C THR A 88 1.27 -16.00 -7.08
N LEU A 89 1.84 -14.84 -6.74
CA LEU A 89 2.83 -14.73 -5.67
C LEU A 89 2.22 -15.01 -4.29
N ALA A 90 1.00 -14.55 -4.02
CA ALA A 90 0.30 -14.84 -2.78
C ALA A 90 0.02 -16.34 -2.60
N GLY A 91 -0.28 -17.06 -3.67
CA GLY A 91 -0.42 -18.53 -3.67
C GLY A 91 0.87 -19.29 -3.39
N GLN A 92 2.03 -18.65 -3.59
CA GLN A 92 3.35 -19.22 -3.26
C GLN A 92 3.75 -18.96 -1.81
N LEU A 93 3.05 -18.06 -1.09
CA LEU A 93 3.34 -17.78 0.31
C LEU A 93 2.87 -18.94 1.21
N PRO A 94 3.68 -19.32 2.22
CA PRO A 94 3.31 -20.40 3.12
C PRO A 94 1.96 -20.17 3.81
N SER A 95 1.29 -21.25 4.18
CA SER A 95 -0.01 -21.19 4.87
C SER A 95 0.12 -20.91 6.37
N SER A 96 1.32 -21.02 6.93
CA SER A 96 1.59 -20.76 8.34
C SER A 96 2.89 -19.98 8.51
N ALA A 97 2.91 -19.08 9.49
CA ALA A 97 4.10 -18.32 9.87
C ALA A 97 5.18 -19.18 10.60
N ALA A 98 4.92 -20.48 10.83
CA ALA A 98 5.87 -21.41 11.47
C ALA A 98 7.22 -21.55 10.74
N HIS A 99 7.30 -21.08 9.48
CA HIS A 99 8.52 -21.07 8.67
C HIS A 99 8.99 -19.65 8.29
N SER A 100 8.35 -18.60 8.80
CA SER A 100 8.79 -17.23 8.56
C SER A 100 9.71 -16.77 9.68
N ASN A 101 10.87 -16.22 9.33
CA ASN A 101 11.78 -15.51 10.25
C ASN A 101 11.18 -14.21 10.82
N SER A 102 9.86 -14.00 10.73
CA SER A 102 9.21 -12.87 11.39
C SER A 102 9.05 -13.25 12.86
N HIS A 103 9.58 -12.43 13.77
CA HIS A 103 9.40 -12.55 15.22
C HIS A 103 7.93 -12.41 15.68
N LEU A 104 6.97 -12.47 14.74
CA LEU A 104 5.65 -11.91 14.87
C LEU A 104 4.54 -12.92 14.56
N GLY A 105 4.77 -14.00 13.81
CA GLY A 105 3.84 -15.14 13.69
C GLY A 105 2.45 -14.83 13.07
N HIS A 106 2.15 -13.56 12.80
CA HIS A 106 0.81 -13.07 12.48
C HIS A 106 0.67 -12.56 11.03
N CYS A 107 1.78 -12.37 10.33
CA CYS A 107 1.79 -12.07 8.90
C CYS A 107 3.00 -12.68 8.20
N ILE A 108 2.86 -12.89 6.90
CA ILE A 108 3.91 -13.32 5.98
C ILE A 108 4.03 -12.26 4.89
N HIS A 109 5.25 -11.82 4.64
CA HIS A 109 5.56 -10.88 3.58
C HIS A 109 6.10 -11.62 2.35
N GLY A 110 5.75 -11.12 1.16
CA GLY A 110 6.41 -11.50 -0.08
C GLY A 110 7.83 -10.95 -0.10
N ASP A 111 8.74 -11.72 -0.67
CA ASP A 111 10.13 -11.29 -0.83
C ASP A 111 10.22 -10.13 -1.85
N ALA A 112 10.75 -8.99 -1.41
CA ALA A 112 10.86 -7.80 -2.22
C ALA A 112 11.72 -8.02 -3.48
N ALA A 113 12.79 -8.82 -3.36
CA ALA A 113 13.64 -9.15 -4.51
C ALA A 113 12.86 -9.96 -5.56
N THR A 114 12.05 -10.92 -5.12
CA THR A 114 11.15 -11.71 -5.97
C THR A 114 10.12 -10.83 -6.66
N ILE A 115 9.49 -9.89 -5.96
CA ILE A 115 8.56 -8.92 -6.57
C ILE A 115 9.27 -8.15 -7.69
N VAL A 116 10.44 -7.56 -7.42
CA VAL A 116 11.16 -6.74 -8.41
C VAL A 116 11.65 -7.55 -9.61
N GLN A 117 12.14 -8.78 -9.39
CA GLN A 117 12.79 -9.57 -10.43
C GLN A 117 11.81 -10.40 -11.26
N ARG A 118 10.71 -10.88 -10.65
CA ARG A 118 9.80 -11.85 -11.27
C ARG A 118 8.40 -11.31 -11.52
N TYR A 119 7.96 -10.33 -10.74
CA TYR A 119 6.62 -9.75 -10.82
C TYR A 119 6.66 -8.21 -10.85
N PRO A 120 7.48 -7.59 -11.73
CA PRO A 120 7.68 -6.14 -11.74
C PRO A 120 6.40 -5.33 -12.01
N GLU A 121 5.39 -5.93 -12.63
CA GLU A 121 4.03 -5.38 -12.81
C GLU A 121 3.39 -4.95 -11.49
N ILE A 122 3.69 -5.63 -10.38
CA ILE A 122 3.20 -5.27 -9.05
C ILE A 122 3.72 -3.89 -8.63
N LEU A 123 5.01 -3.65 -8.87
CA LEU A 123 5.67 -2.39 -8.58
C LEU A 123 5.29 -1.30 -9.60
N LEU A 124 5.16 -1.66 -10.88
CA LEU A 124 4.82 -0.72 -11.95
C LEU A 124 3.40 -0.20 -11.86
N TRP A 125 2.47 -1.00 -11.34
CA TRP A 125 1.09 -0.57 -11.19
C TRP A 125 0.97 0.69 -10.33
N GLY A 126 1.76 0.77 -9.26
CA GLY A 126 1.84 1.93 -8.36
C GLY A 126 2.43 3.21 -9.00
N LEU A 127 3.06 3.08 -10.18
CA LEU A 127 3.70 4.17 -10.90
C LEU A 127 2.86 4.72 -12.07
N GLN A 128 1.63 4.22 -12.26
CA GLN A 128 0.76 4.68 -13.33
C GLN A 128 0.28 6.12 -13.08
N GLU A 129 0.27 6.95 -14.13
CA GLU A 129 0.06 8.40 -14.04
C GLU A 129 -1.23 8.76 -13.30
N ARG A 130 -2.36 8.16 -13.69
CA ARG A 130 -3.65 8.42 -13.05
C ARG A 130 -3.61 8.17 -11.54
N LEU A 131 -2.89 7.15 -11.08
CA LEU A 131 -2.75 6.86 -9.64
C LEU A 131 -1.90 7.92 -8.93
N LEU A 132 -0.80 8.33 -9.55
CA LEU A 132 0.03 9.42 -9.04
C LEU A 132 -0.76 10.72 -9.00
N ASP A 133 -1.52 11.04 -10.05
CA ASP A 133 -2.31 12.27 -10.14
C ASP A 133 -3.40 12.33 -9.05
N ILE A 134 -4.04 11.20 -8.72
CA ILE A 134 -4.97 11.08 -7.59
C ILE A 134 -4.27 11.41 -6.27
N VAL A 135 -3.11 10.82 -6.03
CA VAL A 135 -2.37 10.99 -4.77
C VAL A 135 -1.74 12.39 -4.69
N GLU A 136 -1.24 12.96 -5.79
CA GLU A 136 -0.73 14.34 -5.89
C GLU A 136 -1.85 15.36 -5.64
N ASN A 137 -3.05 15.13 -6.18
CA ASN A 137 -4.23 15.95 -5.88
C ASN A 137 -4.69 15.82 -4.43
N TYR A 138 -4.52 14.66 -3.81
CA TYR A 138 -4.79 14.53 -2.38
C TYR A 138 -3.74 15.27 -1.53
N MET A 139 -2.45 15.09 -1.82
CA MET A 139 -1.35 15.65 -1.05
C MET A 139 -1.09 17.13 -1.33
N GLN A 140 -1.58 17.67 -2.45
CA GLN A 140 -1.32 19.02 -2.93
C GLN A 140 0.16 19.32 -3.22
N LEU A 141 0.91 18.27 -3.56
CA LEU A 141 2.35 18.32 -3.86
C LEU A 141 2.78 17.11 -4.70
N PRO A 142 3.88 17.22 -5.47
CA PRO A 142 4.46 16.09 -6.19
C PRO A 142 4.85 14.97 -5.24
N VAL A 143 4.50 13.72 -5.56
CA VAL A 143 4.74 12.57 -4.68
C VAL A 143 5.82 11.65 -5.19
N ALA A 144 6.43 10.91 -4.25
CA ALA A 144 7.34 9.81 -4.55
C ALA A 144 6.66 8.49 -4.21
N TYR A 145 6.81 7.49 -5.08
CA TYR A 145 6.34 6.14 -4.80
C TYR A 145 7.38 5.41 -3.95
N LEU A 146 7.03 5.10 -2.71
CA LEU A 146 7.95 4.51 -1.73
C LEU A 146 8.24 3.03 -2.00
N GLY A 147 7.27 2.29 -2.53
CA GLY A 147 7.43 0.89 -2.85
C GLY A 147 6.13 0.12 -2.73
N VAL A 148 6.26 -1.21 -2.71
CA VAL A 148 5.17 -2.15 -2.58
C VAL A 148 5.55 -3.25 -1.60
N ASP A 149 4.55 -3.74 -0.89
CA ASP A 149 4.64 -4.90 -0.03
C ASP A 149 3.50 -5.86 -0.39
N LEU A 150 3.79 -7.16 -0.39
CA LEU A 150 2.77 -8.19 -0.46
C LEU A 150 2.64 -8.80 0.92
N ARG A 151 1.48 -8.63 1.55
CA ARG A 151 1.24 -9.11 2.91
C ARG A 151 0.11 -10.12 2.92
N LYS A 152 0.34 -11.24 3.63
CA LYS A 152 -0.66 -12.25 3.96
C LYS A 152 -0.80 -12.33 5.49
N ASP A 153 -1.96 -11.95 6.00
CA ASP A 153 -2.26 -12.09 7.44
C ASP A 153 -2.70 -13.52 7.78
N ILE A 154 -2.21 -14.04 8.91
CA ILE A 154 -2.55 -15.38 9.41
C ILE A 154 -3.73 -15.28 10.39
N PRO A 155 -4.89 -15.92 10.11
CA PRO A 155 -6.06 -15.83 10.97
C PRO A 155 -5.88 -16.65 12.25
N ASN A 156 -5.23 -16.07 13.27
CA ASN A 156 -5.01 -16.72 14.57
C ASN A 156 -5.79 -16.04 15.71
N GLY A 157 -6.60 -15.01 15.42
CA GLY A 157 -7.41 -14.29 16.42
C GLY A 157 -6.60 -13.41 17.39
N GLU A 158 -5.28 -13.35 17.24
CA GLU A 158 -4.42 -12.60 18.15
C GLU A 158 -4.34 -11.11 17.75
N GLN A 159 -4.37 -10.23 18.75
CA GLN A 159 -4.08 -8.81 18.57
C GLN A 159 -2.64 -8.54 18.98
N VAL A 160 -1.74 -8.56 18.01
CA VAL A 160 -0.29 -8.45 18.18
C VAL A 160 0.31 -7.59 17.07
N GLY A 161 1.46 -6.97 17.35
CA GLY A 161 2.18 -6.14 16.39
C GLY A 161 1.29 -5.10 15.70
N THR A 162 1.25 -5.14 14.36
CA THR A 162 0.48 -4.18 13.53
C THR A 162 -1.04 -4.32 13.63
N ARG A 163 -1.55 -5.31 14.38
CA ARG A 163 -3.00 -5.47 14.66
C ARG A 163 -3.47 -4.69 15.88
N PHE A 164 -2.54 -4.16 16.68
CA PHE A 164 -2.91 -3.16 17.65
C PHE A 164 -3.35 -1.89 16.93
N TRP A 165 -4.29 -1.17 17.51
CA TRP A 165 -4.59 0.20 17.10
C TRP A 165 -3.35 1.06 17.27
N HIS A 166 -2.83 1.60 16.18
CA HIS A 166 -1.67 2.49 16.21
C HIS A 166 -1.79 3.52 15.08
N THR A 167 -1.07 4.63 15.25
CA THR A 167 -0.72 5.49 14.12
C THR A 167 0.61 5.00 13.57
N ASP A 168 0.74 4.91 12.24
CA ASP A 168 2.03 4.68 11.61
C ASP A 168 2.92 5.90 11.84
N GLY A 169 3.76 5.83 12.87
CA GLY A 169 4.59 6.96 13.34
C GLY A 169 5.69 7.38 12.37
N GLU A 170 6.03 6.52 11.42
CA GLU A 170 7.08 6.74 10.41
C GLU A 170 6.57 7.54 9.18
N ASP A 171 5.25 7.73 9.06
CA ASP A 171 4.60 8.00 7.77
C ASP A 171 3.84 9.35 7.75
N VAL A 172 4.46 10.42 8.25
CA VAL A 172 3.82 11.76 8.45
C VAL A 172 3.25 12.40 7.17
N CYS A 173 3.52 11.83 5.99
CA CYS A 173 2.96 12.25 4.72
C CYS A 173 2.93 11.10 3.70
N VAL A 174 2.26 9.99 4.04
CA VAL A 174 2.12 8.82 3.15
C VAL A 174 0.65 8.47 2.92
N VAL A 175 0.30 8.15 1.68
CA VAL A 175 -0.93 7.44 1.34
C VAL A 175 -0.57 5.99 1.02
N LYS A 176 -1.18 5.06 1.74
CA LYS A 176 -1.10 3.63 1.46
C LYS A 176 -2.28 3.23 0.60
N ILE A 177 -2.04 2.37 -0.38
CA ILE A 177 -3.07 1.80 -1.24
C ILE A 177 -3.02 0.29 -1.05
N ALA A 178 -3.98 -0.25 -0.29
CA ALA A 178 -4.08 -1.68 -0.05
C ALA A 178 -5.06 -2.30 -1.03
N VAL A 179 -4.62 -3.31 -1.77
CA VAL A 179 -5.42 -4.07 -2.75
C VAL A 179 -5.76 -5.43 -2.15
N TYR A 180 -7.05 -5.77 -2.11
CA TYR A 180 -7.52 -7.05 -1.60
C TYR A 180 -7.37 -8.13 -2.66
N LEU A 181 -6.62 -9.20 -2.35
CA LEU A 181 -6.40 -10.32 -3.26
C LEU A 181 -7.39 -11.48 -3.05
N ASN A 182 -8.13 -11.44 -1.94
CA ASN A 182 -9.19 -12.36 -1.56
C ASN A 182 -10.36 -11.58 -0.93
N ASP A 183 -11.51 -12.24 -0.84
CA ASP A 183 -12.66 -11.67 -0.13
C ASP A 183 -12.38 -11.58 1.37
N VAL A 184 -12.73 -10.44 1.96
CA VAL A 184 -12.55 -10.10 3.38
C VAL A 184 -13.86 -9.54 3.92
N GLY A 185 -14.58 -10.39 4.64
CA GLY A 185 -15.74 -10.01 5.44
C GLY A 185 -15.34 -9.69 6.88
N GLN A 186 -16.36 -9.53 7.74
CA GLN A 186 -16.19 -9.11 9.13
C GLN A 186 -15.34 -10.10 9.96
N ALA A 187 -15.41 -11.40 9.65
CA ALA A 187 -14.69 -12.44 10.38
C ALA A 187 -13.27 -12.70 9.83
N GLN A 188 -12.90 -12.07 8.72
CA GLN A 188 -11.66 -12.33 7.99
C GLN A 188 -10.56 -11.29 8.30
N GLY A 189 -10.75 -10.47 9.34
CA GLY A 189 -9.79 -9.43 9.74
C GLY A 189 -9.73 -8.27 8.73
N PRO A 190 -10.84 -7.56 8.50
CA PRO A 190 -10.83 -6.40 7.61
C PRO A 190 -9.90 -5.31 8.11
N PHE A 191 -9.38 -4.49 7.19
CA PHE A 191 -8.68 -3.28 7.58
C PHE A 191 -9.66 -2.36 8.32
N GLU A 192 -9.22 -1.82 9.45
CA GLU A 192 -10.00 -0.90 10.26
C GLU A 192 -9.26 0.42 10.41
N TYR A 193 -10.00 1.53 10.35
CA TYR A 193 -9.44 2.85 10.60
C TYR A 193 -10.43 3.75 11.35
N ILE A 194 -9.90 4.73 12.06
CA ILE A 194 -10.71 5.80 12.67
C ILE A 194 -10.82 6.93 11.65
N SER A 195 -12.03 7.40 11.37
CA SER A 195 -12.24 8.51 10.45
C SER A 195 -11.50 9.75 10.94
N LYS A 196 -10.94 10.53 10.03
CA LYS A 196 -10.33 11.82 10.34
C LYS A 196 -11.29 12.79 11.06
N THR A 197 -12.60 12.69 10.80
CA THR A 197 -13.62 13.47 11.50
C THR A 197 -13.86 13.05 12.94
N GLU A 198 -13.48 11.83 13.30
CA GLU A 198 -13.66 11.24 14.63
C GLU A 198 -12.33 11.12 15.38
N PHE A 199 -11.21 11.35 14.70
CA PHE A 199 -9.87 11.28 15.25
C PHE A 199 -9.59 12.47 16.17
N ASN A 200 -9.16 12.18 17.39
CA ASN A 200 -8.66 13.17 18.34
C ASN A 200 -7.12 13.11 18.38
N ALA A 201 -6.45 14.26 18.27
CA ALA A 201 -4.99 14.33 18.32
C ALA A 201 -4.37 13.73 19.58
N SER A 202 -5.11 13.69 20.70
CA SER A 202 -4.68 13.02 21.93
C SER A 202 -4.44 11.51 21.76
N TYR A 203 -5.09 10.86 20.79
CA TYR A 203 -4.93 9.43 20.52
C TYR A 203 -3.53 9.05 20.07
N ARG A 204 -2.76 10.00 19.52
CA ARG A 204 -1.38 9.77 19.11
C ARG A 204 -0.45 9.46 20.27
N TYR A 205 -0.78 9.96 21.46
CA TYR A 205 0.01 9.78 22.67
C TYR A 205 -0.43 8.56 23.48
N LEU A 206 -1.51 7.89 23.06
CA LEU A 206 -1.98 6.67 23.70
C LEU A 206 -1.19 5.47 23.19
N SER A 207 -0.80 4.58 24.11
CA SER A 207 -0.08 3.38 23.72
C SER A 207 -0.97 2.49 22.83
N PRO A 208 -0.38 1.73 21.87
CA PRO A 208 -1.15 0.84 21.02
C PRO A 208 -1.99 -0.17 21.80
N THR A 209 -1.44 -0.66 22.91
CA THR A 209 -2.14 -1.55 23.85
C THR A 209 -3.33 -0.87 24.52
N TYR A 210 -3.21 0.42 24.89
CA TYR A 210 -4.30 1.18 25.50
C TYR A 210 -5.42 1.43 24.50
N LEU A 211 -5.10 1.92 23.30
CA LEU A 211 -6.09 2.11 22.23
C LEU A 211 -6.82 0.80 21.94
N SER A 212 -6.06 -0.29 21.84
CA SER A 212 -6.59 -1.61 21.52
C SER A 212 -7.49 -2.21 22.59
N LYS A 213 -7.22 -1.97 23.87
CA LYS A 213 -8.10 -2.41 24.95
C LYS A 213 -9.40 -1.59 25.02
N ASN A 214 -9.33 -0.30 24.71
CA ASN A 214 -10.46 0.62 24.91
C ASN A 214 -11.35 0.81 23.67
N LEU A 215 -10.85 0.53 22.46
CA LEU A 215 -11.63 0.53 21.21
C LEU A 215 -12.34 -0.82 20.94
N ARG A 216 -12.13 -1.84 21.79
CA ARG A 216 -12.68 -3.20 21.65
C ARG A 216 -14.15 -3.37 22.05
N ARG A 217 -14.83 -2.33 22.55
CA ARG A 217 -16.24 -2.42 22.97
C ARG A 217 -17.14 -1.71 21.97
N PRO A 218 -18.35 -2.22 21.67
CA PRO A 218 -19.32 -1.43 20.91
C PRO A 218 -19.43 -0.07 21.60
N CYS A 219 -19.45 1.01 20.81
CA CYS A 219 -19.20 2.41 21.14
C CYS A 219 -19.71 2.89 22.54
N VAL A 220 -19.07 2.52 23.66
CA VAL A 220 -19.62 2.67 25.03
C VAL A 220 -18.71 3.42 26.00
N THR A 221 -17.54 3.93 25.59
CA THR A 221 -16.74 4.79 26.50
C THR A 221 -16.00 5.92 25.79
N ILE A 222 -15.70 5.72 24.52
CA ILE A 222 -15.21 6.74 23.61
C ILE A 222 -16.14 6.62 22.39
N SER A 223 -16.86 7.68 22.01
CA SER A 223 -17.81 7.67 20.87
C SER A 223 -17.08 7.58 19.51
N ILE A 224 -16.14 6.65 19.37
CA ILE A 224 -15.47 6.33 18.12
C ILE A 224 -16.03 5.00 17.66
N CYS A 225 -16.55 4.97 16.44
CA CYS A 225 -16.96 3.74 15.80
C CYS A 225 -15.99 3.50 14.63
N PRO A 226 -15.05 2.55 14.75
CA PRO A 226 -14.12 2.22 13.68
C PRO A 226 -14.83 1.94 12.37
N LYS A 227 -14.20 2.36 11.26
CA LYS A 227 -14.65 2.01 9.92
C LYS A 227 -14.01 0.71 9.49
N LEU A 228 -14.84 -0.28 9.20
CA LEU A 228 -14.42 -1.57 8.65
C LEU A 228 -14.41 -1.48 7.12
N CYS A 229 -13.27 -1.81 6.52
CA CYS A 229 -13.16 -1.96 5.08
C CYS A 229 -13.42 -3.41 4.69
N LEU A 230 -14.70 -3.78 4.59
CA LEU A 230 -15.10 -5.04 3.97
C LEU A 230 -14.84 -4.95 2.47
N ALA A 231 -14.30 -6.02 1.89
CA ALA A 231 -13.85 -5.97 0.50
C ALA A 231 -13.94 -7.32 -0.19
N SER A 232 -14.37 -7.33 -1.45
CA SER A 232 -14.15 -8.45 -2.35
C SER A 232 -12.76 -8.38 -3.00
N ALA A 233 -12.28 -9.51 -3.50
CA ALA A 233 -11.06 -9.58 -4.28
C ALA A 233 -11.09 -8.57 -5.45
N GLY A 234 -10.02 -7.80 -5.63
CA GLY A 234 -9.93 -6.73 -6.62
C GLY A 234 -10.52 -5.38 -6.16
N GLN A 235 -10.96 -5.28 -4.90
CA GLN A 235 -11.20 -3.97 -4.27
C GLN A 235 -9.93 -3.40 -3.66
N ALA A 236 -9.94 -2.09 -3.41
CA ALA A 236 -8.82 -1.38 -2.82
C ALA A 236 -9.27 -0.33 -1.81
N VAL A 237 -8.39 -0.02 -0.85
CA VAL A 237 -8.55 1.11 0.07
C VAL A 237 -7.34 2.02 -0.02
N LEU A 238 -7.58 3.32 -0.19
CA LEU A 238 -6.59 4.37 -0.03
C LEU A 238 -6.71 4.88 1.41
N ALA A 239 -5.62 4.92 2.16
CA ALA A 239 -5.59 5.36 3.55
C ALA A 239 -4.43 6.32 3.79
N GLN A 240 -4.72 7.42 4.47
CA GLN A 240 -3.72 8.35 4.96
C GLN A 240 -3.04 7.75 6.20
N ALA A 241 -1.71 7.70 6.20
CA ALA A 241 -0.96 7.59 7.44
C ALA A 241 -1.01 8.95 8.18
N VAL A 242 -1.58 8.93 9.38
CA VAL A 242 -2.10 10.13 10.06
C VAL A 242 -0.99 11.14 10.36
N ARG A 243 -1.33 12.42 10.17
CA ARG A 243 -0.48 13.58 10.46
C ARG A 243 -0.42 13.94 11.92
#